data_AF-A0A072NZZ0-F1
#
_entry.id   AF-A0A072NZZ0-F1
#
_cell.length_a   1.000
_cell.length_b   1.000
_cell.length_c   1.000
_cell.angle_alpha   90.00
_cell.angle_beta   90.00
_cell.angle_gamma   90.00
#
_symmetry.space_group_name_H-M   'P 1'
#
loop_
_entity.id
_entity.type
_entity.pdbx_description
1 polymer ?
#
loop_
_entity_poly.entity_id
_entity_poly.type
_entity_poly.pdbx_seq_one_letter_code
_entity_poly.pdbx_strand_id
1 'polypeptide(L)'
;MHSYGGLVGSEAAAGLGRAERSKYGLQGGVIGLMYVCAFILPLGHHLCTALGGELAPFIKAETDGSCNPNNPEHDFYNDLSPSEQTFWALKLQHHTVIAQKTPLTKRAYTEITVSSLYCENDQALPLWLQEAMVK
;
A
#
# COMPACT_ATOMS: atom_id res chain seq x y z
N MET A 1 -7.11 -3.43 -2.10
CA MET A 1 -6.02 -2.45 -1.96
C MET A 1 -4.72 -3.22 -1.89
N HIS A 2 -3.68 -2.80 -2.61
CA HIS A 2 -2.41 -3.51 -2.72
C HIS A 2 -1.24 -2.56 -2.45
N SER A 3 -0.22 -2.99 -1.68
CA SER A 3 0.98 -2.19 -1.37
C SER A 3 0.62 -0.77 -0.90
N TYR A 4 1.21 0.28 -1.50
CA TYR A 4 0.88 1.69 -1.26
C TYR A 4 -0.62 2.01 -1.37
N GLY A 5 -1.35 1.25 -2.20
CA GLY A 5 -2.80 1.33 -2.33
C GLY A 5 -3.56 1.15 -1.02
N GLY A 6 -2.94 0.57 0.02
CA GLY A 6 -3.48 0.54 1.37
C GLY A 6 -3.67 1.92 2.00
N LEU A 7 -2.72 2.84 1.83
CA LEU A 7 -2.83 4.22 2.33
C LEU A 7 -3.94 4.97 1.60
N VAL A 8 -3.78 5.13 0.28
CA VAL A 8 -4.70 5.94 -0.53
C VAL A 8 -6.11 5.36 -0.58
N GLY A 9 -6.23 4.03 -0.56
CA GLY A 9 -7.54 3.38 -0.51
C GLY A 9 -8.22 3.52 0.85
N SER A 10 -7.46 3.45 1.95
CA SER A 10 -7.98 3.73 3.30
C SER A 10 -8.46 5.17 3.42
N GLU A 11 -7.67 6.12 2.91
CA GLU A 11 -8.01 7.53 2.94
C GLU A 11 -9.25 7.84 2.09
N ALA A 12 -9.34 7.25 0.90
CA ALA A 12 -10.49 7.40 0.01
C ALA A 12 -11.78 6.80 0.59
N ALA A 13 -11.68 5.68 1.33
CA ALA A 13 -12.85 5.01 1.90
C ALA A 13 -13.33 5.63 3.23
N ALA A 14 -12.55 6.51 3.85
CA ALA A 14 -12.88 7.09 5.15
C ALA A 14 -14.18 7.90 5.06
N GLY A 15 -15.13 7.67 5.98
CA GLY A 15 -16.46 8.29 5.93
C GLY A 15 -17.45 7.63 4.97
N LEU A 16 -16.99 6.70 4.12
CA LEU A 16 -17.83 6.05 3.10
C LEU A 16 -18.38 4.69 3.54
N GLY A 17 -18.11 4.27 4.78
CA GLY A 17 -18.62 3.03 5.35
C GLY A 17 -20.15 3.01 5.38
N ARG A 18 -20.77 1.86 5.05
CA ARG A 18 -22.23 1.71 5.07
C ARG A 18 -22.84 2.04 6.44
N ALA A 19 -22.20 1.59 7.53
CA ALA A 19 -22.66 1.86 8.89
C ALA A 19 -22.65 3.35 9.22
N GLU A 20 -21.61 4.07 8.81
CA GLU A 20 -21.48 5.51 9.02
C GLU A 20 -22.47 6.30 8.19
N ARG A 21 -22.57 6.02 6.89
CA ARG A 21 -23.53 6.65 5.97
C ARG A 21 -24.98 6.47 6.43
N SER A 22 -25.32 5.30 6.99
CA SER A 22 -26.67 5.02 7.50
C SER A 22 -27.06 5.95 8.65
N LYS A 23 -26.10 6.44 9.47
CA LYS A 23 -26.38 7.41 10.55
C LYS A 23 -26.91 8.75 10.04
N TYR A 24 -26.61 9.07 8.78
CA TYR A 24 -27.06 10.28 8.10
C TYR A 24 -28.23 10.05 7.13
N GLY A 25 -28.86 8.87 7.18
CA GLY A 25 -29.97 8.51 6.27
C GLY A 25 -29.55 8.28 4.82
N LEU A 26 -28.24 8.14 4.55
CA LEU A 26 -27.72 7.90 3.21
C LEU A 26 -27.77 6.40 2.88
N GLN A 27 -28.15 6.08 1.64
CA GLN A 27 -28.18 4.70 1.15
C GLN A 27 -26.79 4.24 0.65
N GLY A 28 -26.55 2.93 0.70
CA GLY A 28 -25.32 2.30 0.24
C GLY A 28 -24.07 2.63 1.08
N GLY A 29 -22.91 2.26 0.57
CA GLY A 29 -21.62 2.50 1.23
C GLY A 29 -20.69 1.29 1.15
N VAL A 30 -19.44 1.51 1.54
CA VAL A 30 -18.41 0.48 1.59
C VAL A 30 -18.69 -0.46 2.77
N ILE A 31 -18.74 -1.77 2.50
CA ILE A 31 -19.07 -2.80 3.51
C ILE A 31 -17.85 -3.57 4.01
N GLY A 32 -16.72 -3.45 3.32
CA GLY A 32 -15.50 -4.17 3.65
C GLY A 32 -14.30 -3.60 2.91
N LEU A 33 -13.14 -3.75 3.52
CA LEU A 33 -11.84 -3.37 2.99
C LEU A 33 -10.98 -4.62 2.84
N MET A 34 -10.49 -4.90 1.64
CA MET A 34 -9.53 -5.99 1.39
C MET A 34 -8.15 -5.40 1.15
N TYR A 35 -7.22 -5.68 2.06
CA TYR A 35 -5.80 -5.36 1.93
C TYR A 35 -5.05 -6.60 1.46
N VAL A 36 -4.17 -6.46 0.49
CA VAL A 36 -3.37 -7.53 -0.11
C VAL A 36 -1.93 -7.08 -0.07
N CYS A 37 -1.10 -7.69 0.79
CA CYS A 37 0.27 -7.24 1.12
C CYS A 37 0.40 -5.70 1.06
N ALA A 38 -0.47 -5.03 1.81
CA ALA A 38 -0.65 -3.59 1.72
C ALA A 38 -0.29 -2.89 3.03
N PHE A 39 0.09 -1.62 2.91
CA PHE A 39 0.40 -0.80 4.06
C PHE A 39 -0.88 -0.41 4.81
N ILE A 40 -0.91 -0.68 6.12
CA ILE A 40 -1.97 -0.28 7.05
C ILE A 40 -1.29 0.53 8.14
N LEU A 41 -1.33 1.86 8.03
CA LEU A 41 -0.52 2.76 8.87
C LEU A 41 -1.38 3.65 9.77
N PRO A 42 -0.90 4.03 10.97
CA PRO A 42 -1.53 5.04 11.82
C PRO A 42 -1.70 6.40 11.13
N LEU A 43 -2.60 7.23 11.66
CA LEU A 43 -2.73 8.61 11.22
C LEU A 43 -1.41 9.38 11.42
N GLY A 44 -1.08 10.25 10.46
CA GLY A 44 0.17 11.02 10.46
C GLY A 44 1.39 10.24 9.97
N HIS A 45 1.28 8.93 9.73
CA HIS A 45 2.38 8.13 9.17
C HIS A 45 2.31 8.09 7.64
N HIS A 46 3.46 7.91 7.01
CA HIS A 46 3.62 7.68 5.56
C HIS A 46 4.52 6.45 5.33
N LEU A 47 4.76 6.08 4.07
CA LEU A 47 5.52 4.87 3.72
C LEU A 47 6.91 4.85 4.38
N CYS A 48 7.66 5.95 4.28
CA CYS A 48 8.98 6.00 4.92
C CYS A 48 8.91 5.83 6.45
N THR A 49 7.87 6.31 7.14
CA THR A 49 7.71 6.08 8.59
C THR A 49 7.66 4.58 8.93
N ALA A 50 6.99 3.78 8.10
CA ALA A 50 6.88 2.34 8.27
C ALA A 50 8.19 1.59 7.99
N LEU A 51 9.12 2.23 7.28
CA LEU A 51 10.36 1.64 6.77
C LEU A 51 11.62 2.24 7.40
N GLY A 52 11.50 2.81 8.60
CA GLY A 52 12.65 3.32 9.36
C GLY A 52 13.02 4.78 9.06
N GLY A 53 12.12 5.54 8.44
CA GLY A 53 12.23 6.98 8.21
C GLY A 53 12.66 7.39 6.80
N GLU A 54 13.19 6.45 6.02
CA GLU A 54 13.71 6.70 4.67
C GLU A 54 12.95 5.90 3.60
N LEU A 55 13.31 6.11 2.32
CA LEU A 55 12.84 5.24 1.24
C LEU A 55 13.29 3.80 1.51
N ALA A 56 12.46 2.84 1.07
CA ALA A 56 12.84 1.43 1.14
C ALA A 56 14.19 1.21 0.44
N PRO A 57 15.07 0.31 0.92
CA PRO A 57 16.38 0.08 0.31
C PRO A 57 16.34 -0.30 -1.18
N PHE A 58 15.24 -0.91 -1.62
CA PHE A 58 15.02 -1.28 -3.01
C PHE A 58 14.46 -0.15 -3.88
N ILE A 59 14.11 1.01 -3.32
CA ILE A 59 13.59 2.17 -4.06
C ILE A 59 14.69 3.22 -4.20
N LYS A 60 14.98 3.62 -5.44
CA LYS A 60 15.89 4.70 -5.78
C LYS A 60 15.12 5.96 -6.16
N ALA A 61 15.47 7.07 -5.54
CA ALA A 61 15.01 8.40 -5.96
C ALA A 61 15.82 8.90 -7.16
N GLU A 62 15.14 9.56 -8.08
CA GLU A 62 15.72 10.20 -9.25
C GLU A 62 15.71 11.72 -9.11
N THR A 63 16.53 12.42 -9.91
CA THR A 63 16.68 13.87 -9.84
C THR A 63 15.43 14.64 -10.29
N ASP A 64 14.53 13.99 -11.02
CA ASP A 64 13.27 14.56 -11.49
C ASP A 64 12.13 14.46 -10.46
N GLY A 65 12.42 13.93 -9.25
CA GLY A 65 11.44 13.74 -8.18
C GLY A 65 10.64 12.44 -8.27
N SER A 66 10.94 11.60 -9.26
CA SER A 66 10.43 10.22 -9.31
C SER A 66 11.23 9.27 -8.41
N CYS A 67 10.67 8.10 -8.13
CA CYS A 67 11.35 7.00 -7.49
C CYS A 67 10.94 5.67 -8.11
N ASN A 68 11.89 4.75 -8.24
CA ASN A 68 11.75 3.49 -8.96
C ASN A 68 12.40 2.33 -8.19
N PRO A 69 11.89 1.10 -8.33
CA PRO A 69 12.57 -0.08 -7.80
C PRO A 69 13.92 -0.31 -8.51
N ASN A 70 14.93 -0.75 -7.76
CA ASN A 70 16.25 -1.09 -8.27
C ASN A 70 16.27 -2.46 -8.97
N ASN A 71 15.44 -3.40 -8.52
CA ASN A 71 15.38 -4.77 -9.04
C ASN A 71 13.92 -5.29 -9.02
N PRO A 72 13.04 -4.72 -9.86
CA PRO A 72 11.62 -5.10 -9.87
C PRO A 72 11.37 -6.58 -10.16
N GLU A 73 12.25 -7.23 -10.92
CA GLU A 73 12.20 -8.67 -11.19
C GLU A 73 12.29 -9.49 -9.90
N HIS A 74 13.18 -9.10 -8.99
CA HIS A 74 13.30 -9.71 -7.66
C HIS A 74 12.23 -9.21 -6.69
N ASP A 75 11.99 -7.90 -6.65
CA ASP A 75 11.19 -7.30 -5.59
C ASP A 75 9.68 -7.53 -5.78
N PHE A 76 9.22 -7.55 -7.04
CA PHE A 76 7.79 -7.61 -7.40
C PHE A 76 7.38 -8.85 -8.19
N TYR A 77 8.31 -9.53 -8.86
CA TYR A 77 7.99 -10.58 -9.84
C TYR A 77 8.78 -11.88 -9.61
N ASN A 78 9.32 -12.10 -8.41
CA ASN A 78 10.24 -13.20 -8.10
C ASN A 78 9.67 -14.61 -8.28
N ASP A 79 8.34 -14.75 -8.34
CA ASP A 79 7.64 -16.02 -8.55
C ASP A 79 7.30 -16.29 -10.02
N LEU A 80 7.60 -15.36 -10.93
CA LEU A 80 7.36 -15.50 -12.37
C LEU A 80 8.56 -16.11 -13.09
N SER A 81 8.34 -16.59 -14.32
CA SER A 81 9.42 -17.01 -15.22
C SER A 81 10.32 -15.82 -15.59
N PRO A 82 11.62 -16.00 -15.92
CA PRO A 82 12.51 -14.89 -16.28
C PRO A 82 12.00 -14.01 -17.43
N SER A 83 11.30 -14.61 -18.40
CA SER A 83 10.67 -13.88 -19.51
C SER A 83 9.52 -13.01 -19.03
N GLU A 84 8.71 -13.50 -18.09
CA GLU A 84 7.59 -12.74 -17.52
C GLU A 84 8.07 -11.65 -16.56
N GLN A 85 9.10 -11.94 -15.74
CA GLN A 85 9.77 -10.94 -14.91
C GLN A 85 10.21 -9.74 -15.74
N THR A 86 10.97 -9.99 -16.81
CA THR A 86 11.44 -8.95 -17.73
C THR A 86 10.25 -8.21 -18.36
N PHE A 87 9.24 -8.95 -18.81
CA PHE A 87 8.07 -8.37 -19.46
C PHE A 87 7.31 -7.41 -18.54
N TRP A 88 7.04 -7.82 -17.29
CA TRP A 88 6.28 -7.00 -16.34
C TRP A 88 7.10 -5.86 -15.75
N ALA A 89 8.39 -6.07 -15.50
CA ALA A 89 9.32 -5.00 -15.10
C ALA A 89 9.32 -3.84 -16.12
N LEU A 90 9.30 -4.15 -17.42
CA LEU A 90 9.22 -3.15 -18.49
C LEU A 90 7.89 -2.37 -18.55
N LYS A 91 6.84 -2.83 -17.85
CA LYS A 91 5.54 -2.13 -17.79
C LYS A 91 5.46 -1.14 -16.63
N LEU A 92 6.41 -1.17 -15.70
CA LEU A 92 6.41 -0.25 -14.57
C LEU A 92 6.48 1.20 -15.04
N GLN A 93 5.77 2.05 -14.31
CA GLN A 93 5.78 3.49 -14.49
C GLN A 93 6.42 4.13 -13.27
N HIS A 94 6.95 5.33 -13.46
CA HIS A 94 7.56 6.09 -12.39
C HIS A 94 6.55 6.43 -11.28
N HIS A 95 6.96 6.25 -10.03
CA HIS A 95 6.24 6.74 -8.86
C HIS A 95 6.85 8.06 -8.38
N THR A 96 6.11 8.90 -7.64
CA THR A 96 6.69 10.14 -7.08
C THR A 96 7.25 9.93 -5.68
N VAL A 97 8.39 10.57 -5.38
CA VAL A 97 8.98 10.60 -4.03
C VAL A 97 8.04 11.25 -3.03
N ILE A 98 7.25 12.25 -3.44
CA ILE A 98 6.35 12.97 -2.51
C ILE A 98 5.32 12.01 -1.91
N ALA A 99 4.76 11.10 -2.71
CA ALA A 99 3.77 10.13 -2.24
C ALA A 99 4.34 9.14 -1.19
N GLN A 100 5.66 8.90 -1.18
CA GLN A 100 6.32 8.12 -0.13
C GLN A 100 6.34 8.84 1.23
N LYS A 101 6.21 10.17 1.19
CA LYS A 101 6.32 11.09 2.32
C LYS A 101 5.01 11.79 2.68
N THR A 102 3.92 11.55 1.95
CA THR A 102 2.60 12.12 2.23
C THR A 102 1.95 11.40 3.42
N PRO A 103 1.71 12.08 4.55
CA PRO A 103 1.09 11.46 5.72
C PRO A 103 -0.37 11.08 5.48
N LEU A 104 -0.78 9.95 6.04
CA LEU A 104 -2.18 9.52 6.07
C LEU A 104 -3.00 10.46 6.97
N THR A 105 -4.00 11.15 6.42
CA THR A 105 -4.83 12.10 7.19
C THR A 105 -6.17 11.52 7.63
N LYS A 106 -6.62 10.46 6.97
CA LYS A 106 -7.84 9.72 7.30
C LYS A 106 -7.59 8.23 7.16
N ARG A 107 -8.31 7.43 7.95
CA ARG A 107 -8.27 5.97 7.87
C ARG A 107 -9.69 5.44 7.87
N ALA A 108 -9.92 4.37 7.11
CA ALA A 108 -11.21 3.68 7.04
C ALA A 108 -11.19 2.32 7.75
N TYR A 109 -10.00 1.79 8.02
CA TYR A 109 -9.81 0.47 8.63
C TYR A 109 -10.23 0.41 10.11
N THR A 110 -10.58 1.55 10.73
CA THR A 110 -11.13 1.59 12.10
C THR A 110 -12.66 1.58 12.12
N GLU A 111 -13.33 1.88 11.01
CA GLU A 111 -14.78 2.04 10.91
C GLU A 111 -15.44 0.98 10.02
N ILE A 112 -14.66 0.38 9.11
CA ILE A 112 -15.12 -0.60 8.12
C ILE A 112 -14.43 -1.93 8.37
N THR A 113 -15.17 -3.03 8.27
CA THR A 113 -14.62 -4.39 8.40
C THR A 113 -13.43 -4.61 7.46
N VAL A 114 -12.35 -5.17 7.99
CA VAL A 114 -11.09 -5.40 7.28
C VAL A 114 -10.83 -6.89 7.09
N SER A 115 -10.41 -7.26 5.89
CA SER A 115 -9.71 -8.52 5.60
C SER A 115 -8.32 -8.20 5.07
N SER A 116 -7.32 -8.95 5.53
CA SER A 116 -5.94 -8.87 5.05
C SER A 116 -5.52 -10.20 4.43
N LEU A 117 -4.88 -10.13 3.26
CA LEU A 117 -4.22 -11.27 2.62
C LEU A 117 -2.71 -11.05 2.68
N TYR A 118 -2.01 -12.02 3.28
CA TYR A 118 -0.56 -12.03 3.36
C TYR A 118 0.06 -12.74 2.17
N CYS A 119 1.16 -12.19 1.68
CA CYS A 119 1.98 -12.77 0.63
C CYS A 119 3.34 -13.16 1.24
N GLU A 120 3.51 -14.44 1.58
CA GLU A 120 4.65 -14.91 2.37
C GLU A 120 6.01 -14.76 1.66
N ASN A 121 5.99 -14.77 0.32
CA ASN A 121 7.18 -14.65 -0.52
C ASN A 121 7.40 -13.23 -1.09
N ASP A 122 6.71 -12.23 -0.54
CA ASP A 122 6.82 -10.83 -0.93
C ASP A 122 8.20 -10.26 -0.52
N GLN A 123 8.98 -9.83 -1.52
CA GLN A 123 10.32 -9.29 -1.32
C GLN A 123 10.31 -7.77 -1.07
N ALA A 124 9.24 -7.07 -1.44
CA ALA A 124 9.09 -5.63 -1.25
C ALA A 124 8.50 -5.28 0.12
N LEU A 125 7.57 -6.09 0.61
CA LEU A 125 6.93 -5.96 1.91
C LEU A 125 6.99 -7.30 2.65
N PRO A 126 8.12 -7.63 3.32
CA PRO A 126 8.30 -8.94 3.96
C PRO A 126 7.19 -9.31 4.94
N LEU A 127 6.90 -10.61 5.08
CA LEU A 127 5.79 -11.12 5.89
C LEU A 127 5.75 -10.54 7.32
N TRP A 128 6.90 -10.47 7.99
CA TRP A 128 6.98 -9.95 9.36
C TRP A 128 6.47 -8.49 9.46
N LEU A 129 6.70 -7.69 8.43
CA LEU A 129 6.25 -6.30 8.36
C LEU A 129 4.75 -6.23 8.02
N GLN A 130 4.27 -7.10 7.14
CA GLN A 130 2.82 -7.25 6.88
C GLN A 130 2.06 -7.58 8.17
N GLU A 131 2.56 -8.54 8.95
CA GLU A 131 1.96 -8.92 10.23
C GLU A 131 2.01 -7.80 11.27
N ALA A 132 3.14 -7.08 11.36
CA ALA A 132 3.32 -5.99 12.31
C ALA A 132 2.35 -4.81 12.10
N MET A 133 1.79 -4.67 10.89
CA MET A 133 0.80 -3.63 10.57
C MET A 133 -0.65 -4.05 10.87
N VAL A 134 -0.92 -5.34 11.04
CA VAL A 134 -2.27 -5.87 11.31
C VAL A 134 -2.49 -6.18 12.80
N LYS A 135 -1.42 -6.53 13.51
CA LYS A 135 -1.42 -6.82 14.95
C LYS A 135 -1.47 -5.55 15.79
#